data_AF-A0A0B0HAA4-F1
#
_entry.id   AF-A0A0B0HAA4-F1
#
_cell.length_a   1.000
_cell.length_b   1.000
_cell.length_c   1.000
_cell.angle_alpha   90.00
_cell.angle_beta   90.00
_cell.angle_gamma   90.00
#
_symmetry.space_group_name_H-M   'P 1'
#
loop_
_entity.id
_entity.type
_entity.pdbx_description
1 polymer ?
#
loop_
_entity_poly.entity_id
_entity_poly.type
_entity_poly.pdbx_seq_one_letter_code
_entity_poly.pdbx_strand_id
1 'polypeptide(L)'
;MLFIDKMPGLQTHTLILVSVLILSACTGFPREHAAPSKENYTRAQVTGFHDIRYWGDEAPPYIDKVFLRLKSALKTNPSMRERVDVLALSGGAEDGAYGAGFLKGWTQRGGRPEFTVVTGVSTGALIAPFAFLGPEYDASIKRFFTETSKKDIFLFTPFTAIFGRTSLGDTKPLRRIIREEVDEEFVQAIARESLRGRILLISTTNLDAQRPVIWDIGRIAESGHPDATIFIRNIMLASSAVPGIFPPVITNVTIDGKQYQEVHVDGGVTNQIFVYPHALRVREMERHLRTYPKKKTFWLIRNTKIDPEYKPVDLTISDIASRSISTLIKYQGRGNLLNISNLAKRDGFDINLTHVPQDFDVAPNELFDPDYMNALYQAGYDVATSDKAWQNSLEELLEE
;
A
#
# COMPACT_ATOMS: atom_id res chain seq x y z
N MET A 1 -73.76 6.93 -23.23
CA MET A 1 -73.22 7.71 -22.09
C MET A 1 -72.20 6.82 -21.39
N LEU A 2 -70.93 6.92 -21.78
CA LEU A 2 -69.81 6.23 -21.12
C LEU A 2 -68.62 7.19 -21.25
N PHE A 3 -68.43 7.98 -20.20
CA PHE A 3 -67.29 8.87 -20.00
C PHE A 3 -66.05 8.00 -19.80
N ILE A 4 -65.08 8.10 -20.71
CA ILE A 4 -63.70 7.69 -20.44
C ILE A 4 -62.96 8.97 -20.08
N ASP A 5 -62.84 9.22 -18.78
CA ASP A 5 -61.98 10.27 -18.24
C ASP A 5 -60.52 9.93 -18.58
N LYS A 6 -59.90 10.81 -19.37
CA LYS A 6 -58.46 10.81 -19.61
C LYS A 6 -57.77 11.17 -18.30
N MET A 7 -57.17 10.20 -17.61
CA MET A 7 -56.25 10.45 -16.49
C MET A 7 -55.02 11.21 -17.00
N PRO A 8 -54.81 12.51 -16.67
CA PRO A 8 -53.70 13.30 -17.18
C PRO A 8 -52.37 13.05 -16.44
N GLY A 9 -52.35 12.16 -15.43
CA GLY A 9 -51.19 11.97 -14.55
C GLY A 9 -50.25 10.82 -14.96
N LEU A 10 -50.73 9.82 -15.71
CA LEU A 10 -49.95 8.60 -15.94
C LEU A 10 -48.79 8.81 -16.93
N GLN A 11 -48.97 9.67 -17.94
CA GLN A 11 -47.91 10.00 -18.90
C GLN A 11 -46.80 10.84 -18.26
N THR A 12 -47.15 11.77 -17.37
CA THR A 12 -46.18 12.65 -16.69
C THR A 12 -45.34 11.87 -15.68
N HIS A 13 -45.95 10.95 -14.92
CA HIS A 13 -45.21 10.09 -13.99
C HIS A 13 -44.31 9.07 -14.70
N THR A 14 -44.73 8.54 -15.85
CA THR A 14 -43.89 7.63 -16.66
C THR A 14 -42.72 8.38 -17.30
N LEU A 15 -42.94 9.62 -17.78
CA LEU A 15 -41.86 10.46 -18.32
C LEU A 15 -40.84 10.83 -17.23
N ILE A 16 -41.30 11.14 -16.01
CA ILE A 16 -40.42 11.46 -14.88
C ILE A 16 -39.63 10.21 -14.45
N LEU A 17 -40.27 9.03 -14.38
CA LEU A 17 -39.59 7.79 -14.01
C LEU A 17 -38.54 7.38 -15.05
N VAL A 18 -38.84 7.52 -16.34
CA VAL A 18 -37.88 7.29 -17.44
C VAL A 18 -36.78 8.36 -17.43
N SER A 19 -37.08 9.61 -17.10
CA SER A 19 -36.06 10.66 -16.97
C SER A 19 -35.12 10.41 -15.78
N VAL A 20 -35.62 9.90 -14.66
CA VAL A 20 -34.82 9.51 -13.48
C VAL A 20 -34.00 8.23 -13.76
N LEU A 21 -34.51 7.30 -14.55
CA LEU A 21 -33.80 6.10 -15.00
C LEU A 21 -32.74 6.39 -16.09
N ILE A 22 -32.93 7.43 -16.92
CA ILE A 22 -31.93 7.87 -17.90
C ILE A 22 -30.86 8.76 -17.24
N LEU A 23 -31.20 9.51 -16.19
CA LEU A 23 -30.24 10.30 -15.39
C LEU A 23 -29.38 9.45 -14.44
N SER A 24 -29.66 8.15 -14.30
CA SER A 24 -28.78 7.19 -13.61
C SER A 24 -27.66 6.64 -14.52
N ALA A 25 -27.51 7.16 -15.74
CA ALA A 25 -26.39 6.87 -16.62
C ALA A 25 -25.07 7.45 -16.04
N CYS A 26 -24.40 6.62 -15.24
CA CYS A 26 -22.96 6.60 -15.00
C CYS A 26 -22.29 7.93 -14.64
N THR A 27 -22.53 8.44 -13.43
CA THR A 27 -21.60 9.36 -12.75
C THR A 27 -20.40 8.58 -12.19
N GLY A 28 -19.64 7.92 -13.06
CA GLY A 28 -18.35 7.29 -12.72
C GLY A 28 -17.20 8.24 -13.00
N PHE A 29 -16.04 8.03 -12.37
CA PHE A 29 -14.79 8.68 -12.79
C PHE A 29 -14.55 8.36 -14.28
N PRO A 30 -14.58 9.35 -15.18
CA PRO A 30 -14.42 9.07 -16.60
C PRO A 30 -13.00 8.57 -16.85
N ARG A 31 -12.88 7.42 -17.50
CA ARG A 31 -11.62 6.94 -18.04
C ARG A 31 -11.45 7.58 -19.44
N GLU A 32 -10.30 8.18 -19.70
CA GLU A 32 -10.00 8.86 -20.98
C GLU A 32 -9.71 7.84 -22.09
N HIS A 33 -9.13 6.69 -21.75
CA HIS A 33 -8.84 5.59 -22.66
C HIS A 33 -9.52 4.29 -22.20
N ALA A 34 -9.66 3.27 -23.04
CA ALA A 34 -10.23 2.00 -22.58
C ALA A 34 -9.29 1.28 -21.59
N ALA A 35 -9.81 0.31 -20.82
CA ALA A 35 -8.93 -0.67 -20.16
C ALA A 35 -8.23 -1.54 -21.22
N PRO A 36 -7.05 -2.09 -20.91
CA PRO A 36 -6.53 -3.25 -21.63
C PRO A 36 -7.58 -4.37 -21.71
N SER A 37 -7.65 -5.07 -22.85
CA SER A 37 -8.46 -6.29 -22.94
C SER A 37 -7.84 -7.40 -22.07
N LYS A 38 -8.66 -8.40 -21.70
CA LYS A 38 -8.22 -9.54 -20.88
C LYS A 38 -6.98 -10.23 -21.45
N GLU A 39 -6.93 -10.41 -22.77
CA GLU A 39 -5.84 -11.09 -23.48
C GLU A 39 -4.54 -10.28 -23.51
N ASN A 40 -4.66 -8.95 -23.38
CA ASN A 40 -3.55 -8.02 -23.57
C ASN A 40 -3.03 -7.42 -22.27
N TYR A 41 -3.68 -7.68 -21.14
CA TYR A 41 -3.33 -7.09 -19.84
C TYR A 41 -1.87 -7.37 -19.46
N THR A 42 -1.36 -8.58 -19.75
CA THR A 42 0.03 -8.97 -19.46
C THR A 42 1.05 -8.24 -20.35
N ARG A 43 0.62 -7.64 -21.46
CA ARG A 43 1.47 -6.88 -22.38
C ARG A 43 1.48 -5.38 -22.07
N ALA A 44 0.63 -4.92 -21.16
CA ALA A 44 0.49 -3.52 -20.81
C ALA A 44 1.72 -3.00 -20.05
N GLN A 45 2.41 -2.04 -20.66
CA GLN A 45 3.56 -1.37 -20.06
C GLN A 45 3.18 0.06 -19.68
N VAL A 46 3.66 0.53 -18.52
CA VAL A 46 3.51 1.94 -18.17
C VAL A 46 4.27 2.76 -19.19
N THR A 47 3.61 3.78 -19.76
CA THR A 47 4.17 4.63 -20.80
C THR A 47 5.52 5.21 -20.36
N GLY A 48 6.58 4.92 -21.11
CA GLY A 48 7.94 5.42 -20.83
C GLY A 48 8.77 4.61 -19.82
N PHE A 49 8.22 3.52 -19.25
CA PHE A 49 8.92 2.66 -18.29
C PHE A 49 8.95 1.19 -18.71
N HIS A 50 10.01 0.48 -18.33
CA HIS A 50 10.18 -0.95 -18.60
C HIS A 50 10.62 -1.71 -17.34
N ASP A 51 10.08 -2.92 -17.14
CA ASP A 51 10.43 -3.81 -16.03
C ASP A 51 10.34 -3.15 -14.64
N ILE A 52 9.39 -2.23 -14.44
CA ILE A 52 9.21 -1.50 -13.17
C ILE A 52 8.13 -2.08 -12.27
N ARG A 53 7.40 -3.09 -12.75
CA ARG A 53 6.28 -3.70 -12.03
C ARG A 53 6.04 -5.14 -12.46
N TYR A 54 5.36 -5.89 -11.62
CA TYR A 54 4.92 -7.26 -11.89
C TYR A 54 3.69 -7.60 -11.05
N TRP A 55 3.02 -8.71 -11.39
CA TRP A 55 1.88 -9.21 -10.62
C TRP A 55 2.35 -9.80 -9.29
N GLY A 56 1.77 -9.36 -8.18
CA GLY A 56 2.18 -9.79 -6.83
C GLY A 56 1.86 -11.25 -6.49
N ASP A 57 1.06 -11.91 -7.31
CA ASP A 57 0.71 -13.33 -7.26
C ASP A 57 1.56 -14.19 -8.22
N GLU A 58 2.50 -13.59 -8.97
CA GLU A 58 3.44 -14.28 -9.87
C GLU A 58 4.90 -13.95 -9.53
N ALA A 59 5.83 -14.74 -10.08
CA ALA A 59 7.24 -14.39 -10.04
C ALA A 59 7.51 -13.24 -11.04
N PRO A 60 8.44 -12.31 -10.75
CA PRO A 60 8.78 -11.25 -11.69
C PRO A 60 9.19 -11.82 -13.06
N PRO A 61 8.60 -11.35 -14.18
CA PRO A 61 8.92 -11.89 -15.50
C PRO A 61 10.36 -11.58 -15.94
N TYR A 62 10.99 -10.59 -15.31
CA TYR A 62 12.38 -10.18 -15.53
C TYR A 62 13.34 -10.72 -14.45
N ILE A 63 13.05 -11.89 -13.87
CA ILE A 63 13.83 -12.45 -12.76
C ILE A 63 15.32 -12.61 -13.08
N ASP A 64 15.68 -12.94 -14.31
CA ASP A 64 17.08 -13.04 -14.73
C ASP A 64 17.83 -11.70 -14.60
N LYS A 65 17.15 -10.57 -14.89
CA LYS A 65 17.71 -9.23 -14.70
C LYS A 65 17.89 -8.92 -13.20
N VAL A 66 16.97 -9.39 -12.36
CA VAL A 66 17.10 -9.29 -10.89
C VAL A 66 18.32 -10.07 -10.42
N PHE A 67 18.53 -11.29 -10.92
CA PHE A 67 19.69 -12.11 -10.57
C PHE A 67 21.02 -11.48 -10.97
N LEU A 68 21.11 -10.97 -12.21
CA LEU A 68 22.32 -10.27 -12.67
C LEU A 68 22.64 -9.05 -11.80
N ARG A 69 21.61 -8.30 -11.42
CA ARG A 69 21.74 -7.14 -10.53
C ARG A 69 22.23 -7.54 -9.14
N LEU A 70 21.60 -8.53 -8.52
CA LEU A 70 22.02 -9.06 -7.22
C LEU A 70 23.44 -9.60 -7.25
N LYS A 71 23.82 -10.31 -8.32
CA LYS A 71 25.20 -10.79 -8.53
C LYS A 71 26.20 -9.64 -8.61
N SER A 72 25.85 -8.53 -9.25
CA SER A 72 26.68 -7.33 -9.30
C SER A 72 26.79 -6.68 -7.91
N ALA A 73 25.66 -6.50 -7.23
CA ALA A 73 25.61 -5.95 -5.88
C ALA A 73 26.42 -6.76 -4.88
N LEU A 74 26.43 -8.09 -4.98
CA LEU A 74 27.25 -8.98 -4.13
C LEU A 74 28.77 -8.76 -4.28
N LYS A 75 29.22 -8.12 -5.37
CA LYS A 75 30.63 -7.73 -5.53
C LYS A 75 30.96 -6.44 -4.80
N THR A 76 30.02 -5.50 -4.75
CA THR A 76 30.20 -4.15 -4.19
C THR A 76 29.67 -4.01 -2.77
N ASN A 77 28.82 -4.94 -2.33
CA ASN A 77 28.23 -5.00 -1.00
C ASN A 77 28.34 -6.42 -0.41
N PRO A 78 29.52 -6.79 0.14
CA PRO A 78 29.73 -8.13 0.72
C PRO A 78 28.82 -8.46 1.90
N SER A 79 28.23 -7.46 2.57
CA SER A 79 27.34 -7.65 3.73
C SER A 79 26.11 -8.49 3.38
N MET A 80 25.67 -8.47 2.12
CA MET A 80 24.58 -9.30 1.62
C MET A 80 24.89 -10.82 1.67
N ARG A 81 26.16 -11.23 1.80
CA ARG A 81 26.53 -12.63 2.07
C ARG A 81 26.43 -13.00 3.54
N GLU A 82 26.51 -12.00 4.42
CA GLU A 82 26.40 -12.22 5.86
C GLU A 82 24.93 -12.25 6.26
N ARG A 83 24.14 -11.30 5.77
CA ARG A 83 22.73 -11.18 6.14
C ARG A 83 21.83 -10.65 5.04
N VAL A 84 20.58 -11.08 5.06
CA VAL A 84 19.48 -10.49 4.28
C VAL A 84 18.36 -10.13 5.23
N ASP A 85 18.05 -8.83 5.28
CA ASP A 85 16.99 -8.29 6.14
C ASP A 85 15.88 -7.70 5.27
N VAL A 86 14.67 -8.23 5.43
CA VAL A 86 13.47 -7.76 4.72
C VAL A 86 12.57 -7.05 5.73
N LEU A 87 12.39 -5.75 5.58
CA LEU A 87 11.37 -5.00 6.31
C LEU A 87 10.07 -5.02 5.52
N ALA A 88 8.97 -5.43 6.15
CA ALA A 88 7.64 -5.33 5.59
C ALA A 88 6.73 -4.46 6.47
N LEU A 89 6.15 -3.43 5.86
CA LEU A 89 5.29 -2.46 6.51
C LEU A 89 3.86 -2.64 6.02
N SER A 90 2.94 -2.94 6.95
CA SER A 90 1.55 -3.22 6.58
C SER A 90 0.74 -1.96 6.28
N GLY A 91 -0.46 -2.16 5.72
CA GLY A 91 -1.51 -1.15 5.79
C GLY A 91 -2.07 -0.94 7.20
N GLY A 92 -2.94 0.06 7.34
CA GLY A 92 -3.55 0.41 8.63
C GLY A 92 -4.17 1.81 8.70
N ALA A 93 -4.28 2.56 7.59
CA ALA A 93 -4.74 3.95 7.59
C ALA A 93 -3.99 4.82 8.62
N GLU A 94 -4.68 5.48 9.53
CA GLU A 94 -4.11 6.28 10.62
C GLU A 94 -3.24 5.47 11.60
N ASP A 95 -3.42 4.14 11.65
CA ASP A 95 -2.68 3.28 12.57
C ASP A 95 -1.18 3.16 12.23
N GLY A 96 -0.75 3.64 11.05
CA GLY A 96 0.68 3.72 10.73
C GLY A 96 1.49 4.60 11.65
N ALA A 97 0.85 5.44 12.47
CA ALA A 97 1.51 6.14 13.56
C ALA A 97 2.26 5.17 14.49
N TYR A 98 1.72 3.96 14.72
CA TYR A 98 2.40 2.89 15.44
C TYR A 98 3.75 2.54 14.80
N GLY A 99 3.76 2.21 13.51
CA GLY A 99 4.98 1.84 12.79
C GLY A 99 5.99 2.98 12.73
N ALA A 100 5.52 4.23 12.61
CA ALA A 100 6.35 5.43 12.70
C ALA A 100 7.07 5.53 14.06
N GLY A 101 6.32 5.40 15.15
CA GLY A 101 6.85 5.41 16.50
C GLY A 101 7.83 4.26 16.75
N PHE A 102 7.46 3.06 16.30
CA PHE A 102 8.27 1.86 16.43
C PHE A 102 9.62 2.01 15.72
N LEU A 103 9.64 2.48 14.47
CA LEU A 103 10.89 2.70 13.74
C LEU A 103 11.80 3.71 14.45
N LYS A 104 11.23 4.80 14.98
CA LYS A 104 11.98 5.80 15.76
C LYS A 104 12.54 5.19 17.04
N GLY A 105 11.73 4.44 17.78
CA GLY A 105 12.15 3.78 19.02
C GLY A 105 13.24 2.73 18.77
N TRP A 106 13.15 1.98 17.67
CA TRP A 106 14.15 0.99 17.28
C TRP A 106 15.48 1.65 16.88
N THR A 107 15.43 2.77 16.15
CA THR A 107 16.60 3.62 15.90
C THR A 107 17.23 4.06 17.23
N GLN A 108 16.43 4.54 18.18
CA GLN A 108 16.91 5.04 19.47
C GLN A 108 17.52 3.95 20.34
N ARG A 109 16.91 2.76 20.39
CA ARG A 109 17.43 1.58 21.09
C ARG A 109 18.70 1.04 20.41
N GLY A 110 18.85 1.31 19.11
CA GLY A 110 19.95 0.83 18.28
C GLY A 110 19.70 -0.58 17.72
N GLY A 111 20.59 -1.01 16.83
CA GLY A 111 20.51 -2.34 16.21
C GLY A 111 19.52 -2.46 15.05
N ARG A 112 18.86 -1.37 14.64
CA ARG A 112 18.09 -1.31 13.38
C ARG A 112 19.03 -1.54 12.20
N PRO A 113 18.81 -2.59 11.38
CA PRO A 113 19.72 -2.90 10.29
C PRO A 113 19.48 -2.02 9.06
N GLU A 114 20.48 -1.94 8.19
CA GLU A 114 20.28 -1.49 6.81
C GLU A 114 19.53 -2.62 6.07
N PHE A 115 18.26 -2.40 5.73
CA PHE A 115 17.43 -3.42 5.11
C PHE A 115 17.85 -3.69 3.66
N THR A 116 17.97 -4.97 3.30
CA THR A 116 18.20 -5.41 1.92
C THR A 116 16.96 -5.22 1.07
N VAL A 117 15.78 -5.48 1.64
CA VAL A 117 14.49 -5.29 0.98
C VAL A 117 13.56 -4.53 1.92
N VAL A 118 12.85 -3.53 1.40
CA VAL A 118 11.76 -2.86 2.12
C VAL A 118 10.50 -2.93 1.28
N THR A 119 9.41 -3.37 1.89
CA THR A 119 8.10 -3.45 1.26
C THR A 119 7.08 -2.58 2.00
N GLY A 120 6.14 -2.01 1.25
CA GLY A 120 5.07 -1.19 1.81
C GLY A 120 3.73 -1.40 1.11
N VAL A 121 2.67 -1.43 1.91
CA VAL A 121 1.27 -1.47 1.46
C VAL A 121 0.50 -0.37 2.16
N SER A 122 -0.36 0.37 1.45
CA SER A 122 -1.19 1.41 2.07
C SER A 122 -0.34 2.39 2.85
N THR A 123 -0.68 2.66 4.10
CA THR A 123 0.14 3.42 5.02
C THR A 123 1.62 2.99 5.07
N GLY A 124 1.90 1.69 4.97
CA GLY A 124 3.27 1.18 4.87
C GLY A 124 4.01 1.66 3.62
N ALA A 125 3.33 1.96 2.52
CA ALA A 125 3.93 2.57 1.33
C ALA A 125 4.31 4.05 1.53
N LEU A 126 3.72 4.71 2.53
CA LEU A 126 4.08 6.07 2.94
C LEU A 126 5.27 6.07 3.92
N ILE A 127 5.57 4.94 4.54
CA ILE A 127 6.71 4.75 5.46
C ILE A 127 7.92 4.13 4.72
N ALA A 128 7.67 3.17 3.84
CA ALA A 128 8.69 2.31 3.24
C ALA A 128 9.84 3.07 2.55
N PRO A 129 9.61 4.11 1.72
CA PRO A 129 10.71 4.83 1.08
C PRO A 129 11.65 5.51 2.10
N PHE A 130 11.11 6.07 3.17
CA PHE A 130 11.88 6.72 4.23
C PHE A 130 12.64 5.68 5.07
N ALA A 131 11.96 4.59 5.44
CA ALA A 131 12.59 3.50 6.18
C ALA A 131 13.68 2.78 5.37
N PHE A 132 13.55 2.78 4.04
CA PHE A 132 14.55 2.31 3.10
C PHE A 132 15.77 3.22 3.08
N LEU A 133 15.63 4.55 3.07
CA LEU A 133 16.81 5.41 3.07
C LEU A 133 17.56 5.36 4.39
N GLY A 134 16.86 5.41 5.53
CA GLY A 134 17.50 5.18 6.82
C GLY A 134 16.90 5.98 7.99
N PRO A 135 17.53 5.87 9.17
CA PRO A 135 17.07 6.51 10.41
C PRO A 135 17.01 8.04 10.36
N GLU A 136 17.77 8.68 9.48
CA GLU A 136 17.75 10.13 9.27
C GLU A 136 16.37 10.65 8.81
N TYR A 137 15.55 9.78 8.24
CA TYR A 137 14.19 10.10 7.80
C TYR A 137 13.11 9.80 8.85
N ASP A 138 13.46 9.31 10.04
CA ASP A 138 12.48 9.03 11.11
C ASP A 138 11.69 10.29 11.51
N ALA A 139 12.31 11.48 11.42
CA ALA A 139 11.62 12.74 11.69
C ALA A 139 10.56 13.08 10.63
N SER A 140 10.85 12.81 9.35
CA SER A 140 9.88 12.96 8.25
C SER A 140 8.71 12.00 8.44
N ILE A 141 8.99 10.73 8.79
CA ILE A 141 7.93 9.75 9.10
C ILE A 141 7.08 10.25 10.28
N LYS A 142 7.70 10.72 11.37
CA LYS A 142 6.96 11.26 12.52
C LYS A 142 6.01 12.39 12.09
N ARG A 143 6.53 13.43 11.40
CA ARG A 143 5.71 14.58 10.96
C ARG A 143 4.49 14.12 10.16
N PHE A 144 4.69 13.18 9.23
CA PHE A 144 3.62 12.63 8.40
C PHE A 144 2.46 12.07 9.24
N PHE A 145 2.73 11.41 10.36
CA PHE A 145 1.70 10.75 11.17
C PHE A 145 1.23 11.56 12.39
N THR A 146 2.05 12.46 12.93
CA THR A 146 1.73 13.17 14.19
C THR A 146 1.36 14.63 14.01
N GLU A 147 1.72 15.23 12.87
CA GLU A 147 1.46 16.65 12.57
C GLU A 147 0.41 16.85 11.46
N THR A 148 -0.13 15.74 10.94
CA THR A 148 -1.22 15.74 9.96
C THR A 148 -2.55 15.57 10.67
N SER A 149 -3.58 16.31 10.26
CA SER A 149 -4.96 16.13 10.72
C SER A 149 -5.89 15.67 9.59
N LYS A 150 -7.13 15.31 9.93
CA LYS A 150 -8.19 15.06 8.93
C LYS A 150 -8.31 16.15 7.86
N LYS A 151 -8.13 17.43 8.22
CA LYS A 151 -8.21 18.56 7.27
C LYS A 151 -7.04 18.58 6.28
N ASP A 152 -5.91 18.01 6.69
CA ASP A 152 -4.70 17.87 5.89
C ASP A 152 -4.69 16.58 5.05
N ILE A 153 -5.76 15.78 5.15
CA ILE A 153 -5.93 14.54 4.36
C ILE A 153 -7.21 14.61 3.52
N PHE A 154 -8.26 15.23 4.04
CA PHE A 154 -9.53 15.47 3.36
C PHE A 154 -9.84 16.96 3.28
N LEU A 155 -10.09 17.45 2.06
CA LEU A 155 -10.97 18.60 1.91
C LEU A 155 -12.40 18.08 1.84
N PHE A 156 -13.21 18.36 2.88
CA PHE A 156 -14.65 18.31 2.74
C PHE A 156 -15.09 19.49 1.87
N THR A 157 -15.47 19.22 0.62
CA THR A 157 -16.41 20.09 -0.09
C THR A 157 -17.81 19.57 0.16
N PRO A 158 -18.59 20.15 1.10
CA PRO A 158 -20.02 19.89 1.15
C PRO A 158 -20.66 20.50 -0.11
N PHE A 159 -21.58 19.78 -0.76
CA PHE A 159 -22.50 20.19 -1.86
C PHE A 159 -22.29 19.76 -3.33
N THR A 160 -21.30 18.94 -3.74
CA THR A 160 -21.15 18.63 -5.19
C THR A 160 -21.78 17.32 -5.70
N ALA A 161 -22.54 16.58 -4.88
CA ALA A 161 -23.19 15.33 -5.33
C ALA A 161 -24.41 15.52 -6.27
N ILE A 162 -24.82 16.75 -6.60
CA ILE A 162 -25.99 17.01 -7.48
C ILE A 162 -25.59 17.50 -8.89
N PHE A 163 -24.31 17.83 -9.13
CA PHE A 163 -23.87 18.30 -10.44
C PHE A 163 -22.55 17.65 -10.86
N GLY A 164 -22.63 16.47 -11.49
CA GLY A 164 -21.74 16.01 -12.57
C GLY A 164 -20.22 16.08 -12.40
N ARG A 165 -19.68 16.34 -11.20
CA ARG A 165 -18.26 16.39 -10.89
C ARG A 165 -18.05 15.77 -9.51
N THR A 166 -17.88 14.46 -9.52
CA THR A 166 -17.59 13.64 -8.34
C THR A 166 -16.23 14.03 -7.75
N SER A 167 -16.25 14.72 -6.62
CA SER A 167 -15.11 14.82 -5.70
C SER A 167 -15.57 14.37 -4.32
N LEU A 168 -15.65 13.05 -4.12
CA LEU A 168 -15.59 12.45 -2.79
C LEU A 168 -14.11 12.42 -2.39
N GLY A 169 -13.74 13.12 -1.31
CA GLY A 169 -12.38 13.20 -0.76
C GLY A 169 -11.34 13.79 -1.72
N ASP A 170 -11.05 15.09 -1.61
CA ASP A 170 -9.94 15.67 -2.37
C ASP A 170 -8.60 15.11 -1.85
N THR A 171 -7.84 14.40 -2.70
CA THR A 171 -6.50 13.91 -2.37
C THR A 171 -5.41 14.99 -2.42
N LYS A 172 -5.75 16.24 -2.78
CA LYS A 172 -4.81 17.36 -2.81
C LYS A 172 -3.96 17.51 -1.53
N PRO A 173 -4.49 17.35 -0.31
CA PRO A 173 -3.71 17.53 0.92
C PRO A 173 -2.66 16.43 1.12
N LEU A 174 -3.04 15.14 1.05
CA LEU A 174 -2.09 14.02 1.08
C LEU A 174 -1.07 14.12 -0.07
N ARG A 175 -1.52 14.50 -1.26
CA ARG A 175 -0.65 14.72 -2.44
C ARG A 175 0.32 15.90 -2.25
N ARG A 176 -0.02 16.89 -1.43
CA ARG A 176 0.87 18.00 -1.07
C ARG A 176 1.96 17.50 -0.12
N ILE A 177 1.60 16.80 0.95
CA ILE A 177 2.55 16.25 1.92
C ILE A 177 3.55 15.30 1.24
N ILE A 178 3.06 14.36 0.43
CA ILE A 178 3.92 13.44 -0.33
C ILE A 178 4.86 14.22 -1.27
N ARG A 179 4.39 15.32 -1.87
CA ARG A 179 5.21 16.14 -2.78
C ARG A 179 6.32 16.89 -2.07
N GLU A 180 6.05 17.39 -0.87
CA GLU A 180 6.99 18.13 -0.04
C GLU A 180 8.12 17.24 0.47
N GLU A 181 7.83 15.98 0.84
CA GLU A 181 8.82 15.07 1.41
C GLU A 181 9.52 14.17 0.36
N VAL A 182 8.87 13.87 -0.77
CA VAL A 182 9.40 12.99 -1.83
C VAL A 182 9.80 13.83 -3.03
N ASP A 183 10.87 14.60 -2.93
CA ASP A 183 11.41 15.42 -4.03
C ASP A 183 12.39 14.67 -4.93
N GLU A 184 13.03 15.39 -5.87
CA GLU A 184 14.00 14.78 -6.79
C GLU A 184 15.26 14.29 -6.06
N GLU A 185 15.72 14.99 -5.02
CA GLU A 185 16.89 14.59 -4.25
C GLU A 185 16.62 13.29 -3.48
N PHE A 186 15.43 13.18 -2.89
CA PHE A 186 14.94 11.98 -2.24
C PHE A 186 14.88 10.79 -3.20
N VAL A 187 14.33 10.99 -4.41
CA VAL A 187 14.28 9.94 -5.44
C VAL A 187 15.68 9.54 -5.90
N GLN A 188 16.60 10.50 -6.05
CA GLN A 188 18.00 10.18 -6.34
C GLN A 188 18.68 9.39 -5.22
N ALA A 189 18.33 9.65 -3.95
CA ALA A 189 18.80 8.84 -2.82
C ALA A 189 18.32 7.39 -2.93
N ILE A 190 17.06 7.16 -3.31
CA ILE A 190 16.54 5.81 -3.57
C ILE A 190 17.31 5.14 -4.70
N ALA A 191 17.58 5.85 -5.79
CA ALA A 191 18.34 5.31 -6.92
C ALA A 191 19.76 4.89 -6.49
N ARG A 192 20.46 5.69 -5.67
CA ARG A 192 21.80 5.33 -5.15
C ARG A 192 21.79 4.05 -4.33
N GLU A 193 20.82 3.90 -3.42
CA GLU A 193 20.69 2.72 -2.57
C GLU A 193 20.26 1.47 -3.38
N SER A 194 19.40 1.65 -4.38
CA SER A 194 19.00 0.58 -5.26
C SER A 194 20.16 0.10 -6.15
N LEU A 195 21.05 0.99 -6.61
CA LEU A 195 22.29 0.64 -7.30
C LEU A 195 23.26 -0.17 -6.40
N ARG A 196 23.19 0.00 -5.08
CA ARG A 196 23.92 -0.83 -4.09
C ARG A 196 23.30 -2.22 -3.89
N GLY A 197 22.18 -2.53 -4.55
CA GLY A 197 21.51 -3.82 -4.52
C GLY A 197 20.35 -3.94 -3.54
N ARG A 198 19.98 -2.84 -2.89
CA ARG A 198 18.80 -2.81 -2.00
C ARG A 198 17.53 -2.68 -2.85
N ILE A 199 16.42 -3.22 -2.37
CA ILE A 199 15.17 -3.29 -3.15
C ILE A 199 14.05 -2.60 -2.37
N LEU A 200 13.36 -1.65 -3.01
CA LEU A 200 12.19 -0.97 -2.44
C LEU A 200 10.95 -1.31 -3.28
N LEU A 201 9.97 -1.95 -2.66
CA LEU A 201 8.75 -2.42 -3.31
C LEU A 201 7.50 -1.81 -2.68
N ILE A 202 6.56 -1.36 -3.51
CA ILE A 202 5.23 -0.90 -3.06
C ILE A 202 4.14 -1.74 -3.74
N SER A 203 3.11 -2.14 -3.01
CA SER A 203 1.96 -2.86 -3.59
C SER A 203 0.77 -1.93 -3.80
N THR A 204 0.15 -2.01 -4.97
CA THR A 204 -1.21 -1.48 -5.21
C THR A 204 -2.13 -2.62 -5.62
N THR A 205 -3.44 -2.36 -5.66
CA THR A 205 -4.40 -3.29 -6.26
C THR A 205 -4.83 -2.74 -7.61
N ASN A 206 -4.62 -3.51 -8.67
CA ASN A 206 -5.23 -3.23 -9.95
C ASN A 206 -6.68 -3.72 -9.91
N LEU A 207 -7.62 -2.78 -9.92
CA LEU A 207 -9.04 -3.08 -9.69
C LEU A 207 -9.71 -3.69 -10.91
N ASP A 208 -9.25 -3.36 -12.12
CA ASP A 208 -9.74 -3.97 -13.37
C ASP A 208 -9.44 -5.47 -13.43
N ALA A 209 -8.23 -5.84 -13.00
CA ALA A 209 -7.76 -7.22 -13.01
C ALA A 209 -8.09 -7.96 -11.70
N GLN A 210 -8.46 -7.26 -10.63
CA GLN A 210 -8.58 -7.77 -9.25
C GLN A 210 -7.29 -8.44 -8.76
N ARG A 211 -6.14 -7.84 -9.09
CA ARG A 211 -4.83 -8.45 -8.81
C ARG A 211 -3.87 -7.49 -8.10
N PRO A 212 -3.00 -8.00 -7.21
CA PRO A 212 -1.94 -7.20 -6.64
C PRO A 212 -0.91 -6.84 -7.71
N VAL A 213 -0.44 -5.59 -7.70
CA VAL A 213 0.67 -5.13 -8.54
C VAL A 213 1.78 -4.64 -7.62
N ILE A 214 2.96 -5.21 -7.79
CA ILE A 214 4.16 -4.79 -7.07
C ILE A 214 4.97 -3.88 -7.97
N TRP A 215 5.30 -2.70 -7.45
CA TRP A 215 6.08 -1.65 -8.08
C TRP A 215 7.50 -1.65 -7.53
N ASP A 216 8.50 -1.71 -8.40
CA ASP A 216 9.91 -1.59 -8.05
C ASP A 216 10.31 -0.10 -8.09
N ILE A 217 10.25 0.54 -6.93
CA ILE A 217 10.50 1.98 -6.79
C ILE A 217 11.97 2.32 -7.08
N GLY A 218 12.89 1.40 -6.76
CA GLY A 218 14.31 1.54 -7.07
C GLY A 218 14.54 1.62 -8.58
N ARG A 219 13.92 0.71 -9.36
CA ARG A 219 14.00 0.73 -10.83
C ARG A 219 13.35 1.97 -11.45
N ILE A 220 12.26 2.46 -10.87
CA ILE A 220 11.63 3.72 -11.33
C ILE A 220 12.58 4.90 -11.07
N ALA A 221 13.17 4.98 -9.88
CA ALA A 221 14.12 6.03 -9.51
C ALA A 221 15.37 6.04 -10.40
N GLU A 222 15.84 4.86 -10.81
CA GLU A 222 17.01 4.69 -11.68
C GLU A 222 16.75 4.92 -13.17
N SER A 223 15.48 4.99 -13.58
CA SER A 223 15.12 5.05 -15.00
C SER A 223 15.64 6.30 -15.72
N GLY A 224 15.94 7.37 -14.98
CA GLY A 224 16.25 8.69 -15.55
C GLY A 224 15.05 9.34 -16.26
N HIS A 225 13.85 8.78 -16.14
CA HIS A 225 12.65 9.31 -16.75
C HIS A 225 12.26 10.64 -16.09
N PRO A 226 11.93 11.71 -16.86
CA PRO A 226 11.61 13.02 -16.29
C PRO A 226 10.44 12.99 -15.30
N ASP A 227 9.47 12.10 -15.53
CA ASP A 227 8.31 11.93 -14.65
C ASP A 227 8.51 10.91 -13.51
N ALA A 228 9.72 10.35 -13.31
CA ALA A 228 9.95 9.30 -12.30
C ALA A 228 9.49 9.73 -10.90
N THR A 229 9.84 10.95 -10.47
CA THR A 229 9.44 11.50 -9.17
C THR A 229 7.91 11.60 -9.05
N ILE A 230 7.24 12.14 -10.08
CA ILE A 230 5.78 12.25 -10.08
C ILE A 230 5.14 10.86 -10.04
N PHE A 231 5.71 9.91 -10.78
CA PHE A 231 5.18 8.55 -10.86
C PHE A 231 5.32 7.78 -9.54
N ILE A 232 6.45 7.90 -8.84
CA ILE A 232 6.64 7.34 -7.49
C ILE A 232 5.59 7.89 -6.52
N ARG A 233 5.38 9.21 -6.52
CA ARG A 233 4.34 9.86 -5.69
C ARG A 233 2.94 9.33 -6.01
N ASN A 234 2.63 9.13 -7.29
CA ASN A 234 1.34 8.57 -7.71
C ASN A 234 1.16 7.11 -7.25
N ILE A 235 2.23 6.30 -7.24
CA ILE A 235 2.19 4.92 -6.72
C ILE A 235 1.95 4.93 -5.20
N MET A 236 2.65 5.78 -4.45
CA MET A 236 2.44 5.94 -3.01
C MET A 236 0.98 6.36 -2.70
N LEU A 237 0.46 7.31 -3.48
CA LEU A 237 -0.93 7.75 -3.37
C LEU A 237 -1.91 6.61 -3.71
N ALA A 238 -1.69 5.90 -4.82
CA ALA A 238 -2.53 4.78 -5.24
C ALA A 238 -2.56 3.68 -4.18
N SER A 239 -1.39 3.34 -3.64
CA SER A 239 -1.24 2.34 -2.59
C SER A 239 -2.02 2.69 -1.33
N SER A 240 -2.26 3.98 -1.06
CA SER A 240 -2.96 4.50 0.13
C SER A 240 -4.40 4.95 -0.16
N ALA A 241 -4.90 4.73 -1.38
CA ALA A 241 -6.22 5.18 -1.81
C ALA A 241 -7.30 4.15 -1.44
N VAL A 242 -7.69 4.13 -0.16
CA VAL A 242 -8.71 3.21 0.37
C VAL A 242 -10.06 3.41 -0.35
N PRO A 243 -10.63 2.36 -0.98
CA PRO A 243 -11.92 2.46 -1.65
C PRO A 243 -13.03 2.98 -0.73
N GLY A 244 -13.88 3.87 -1.26
CA GLY A 244 -14.96 4.52 -0.50
C GLY A 244 -14.52 5.75 0.31
N ILE A 245 -13.21 5.94 0.50
CA ILE A 245 -12.61 7.06 1.23
C ILE A 245 -11.86 7.99 0.26
N PHE A 246 -11.05 7.41 -0.61
CA PHE A 246 -10.25 8.13 -1.60
C PHE A 246 -10.57 7.70 -3.03
N PRO A 247 -10.47 8.61 -4.01
CA PRO A 247 -10.57 8.26 -5.41
C PRO A 247 -9.40 7.36 -5.85
N PRO A 248 -9.62 6.46 -6.83
CA PRO A 248 -8.54 5.65 -7.40
C PRO A 248 -7.52 6.52 -8.15
N VAL A 249 -6.33 5.96 -8.37
CA VAL A 249 -5.32 6.54 -9.26
C VAL A 249 -5.39 5.85 -10.62
N ILE A 250 -5.54 6.66 -11.67
CA ILE A 250 -5.51 6.18 -13.05
C ILE A 250 -4.07 6.13 -13.55
N THR A 251 -3.64 4.97 -14.03
CA THR A 251 -2.30 4.76 -14.60
C THR A 251 -2.39 4.58 -16.10
N ASN A 252 -1.69 5.42 -16.85
CA ASN A 252 -1.60 5.31 -18.31
C ASN A 252 -0.64 4.19 -18.68
N VAL A 253 -1.09 3.31 -19.58
CA VAL A 253 -0.32 2.20 -20.11
C VAL A 253 -0.42 2.15 -21.62
N THR A 254 0.59 1.56 -22.25
CA THR A 254 0.65 1.36 -23.70
C THR A 254 0.72 -0.12 -24.05
N ILE A 255 0.04 -0.49 -25.13
CA ILE A 255 0.09 -1.81 -25.75
C ILE A 255 0.25 -1.56 -27.25
N ASP A 256 1.35 -2.03 -27.83
CA ASP A 256 1.64 -1.88 -29.26
C ASP A 256 1.51 -0.41 -29.76
N GLY A 257 1.92 0.55 -28.91
CA GLY A 257 1.85 2.00 -29.19
C GLY A 257 0.48 2.66 -28.97
N LYS A 258 -0.56 1.90 -28.61
CA LYS A 258 -1.89 2.43 -28.29
C LYS A 258 -2.05 2.67 -26.79
N GLN A 259 -2.68 3.79 -26.43
CA GLN A 259 -2.92 4.20 -25.04
C GLN A 259 -4.13 3.50 -24.43
N TYR A 260 -3.99 3.11 -23.17
CA TYR A 260 -4.98 2.49 -22.31
C TYR A 260 -4.82 3.03 -20.88
N GLN A 261 -5.81 2.77 -20.04
CA GLN A 261 -5.79 3.20 -18.64
C GLN A 261 -6.18 2.07 -17.71
N GLU A 262 -5.40 1.91 -16.64
CA GLU A 262 -5.63 0.97 -15.55
C GLU A 262 -6.06 1.73 -14.29
N VAL A 263 -6.91 1.11 -13.47
CA VAL A 263 -7.39 1.65 -12.20
C VAL A 263 -6.64 1.00 -11.05
N HIS A 264 -5.90 1.82 -10.29
CA HIS A 264 -5.19 1.38 -9.09
C HIS A 264 -5.80 1.98 -7.82
N VAL A 265 -5.98 1.13 -6.82
CA VAL A 265 -6.44 1.47 -5.47
C VAL A 265 -5.48 0.90 -4.43
N ASP A 266 -5.84 1.09 -3.17
CA ASP A 266 -5.07 0.62 -2.03
C ASP A 266 -4.60 -0.84 -2.18
N GLY A 267 -3.31 -1.08 -1.92
CA GLY A 267 -2.72 -2.42 -1.99
C GLY A 267 -3.36 -3.39 -0.99
N GLY A 268 -3.84 -2.85 0.13
CA GLY A 268 -4.52 -3.50 1.22
C GLY A 268 -5.80 -4.26 0.85
N VAL A 269 -6.38 -3.95 -0.33
CA VAL A 269 -7.50 -4.70 -0.90
C VAL A 269 -7.08 -6.12 -1.29
N THR A 270 -5.83 -6.33 -1.69
CA THR A 270 -5.30 -7.65 -2.07
C THR A 270 -4.29 -8.20 -1.08
N ASN A 271 -3.41 -7.36 -0.51
CA ASN A 271 -2.41 -7.74 0.48
C ASN A 271 -2.27 -6.66 1.54
N GLN A 272 -2.41 -6.99 2.82
CA GLN A 272 -2.14 -6.05 3.92
C GLN A 272 -0.66 -5.93 4.25
N ILE A 273 0.13 -6.97 4.00
CA ILE A 273 1.58 -7.01 4.22
C ILE A 273 2.18 -8.08 3.29
N PHE A 274 3.38 -7.86 2.76
CA PHE A 274 4.07 -8.84 1.91
C PHE A 274 5.58 -8.71 2.04
N VAL A 275 6.33 -9.78 1.74
CA VAL A 275 7.81 -9.77 1.69
C VAL A 275 8.31 -9.95 0.25
N TYR A 276 7.77 -10.94 -0.45
CA TYR A 276 7.94 -11.20 -1.88
C TYR A 276 6.83 -12.18 -2.34
N PRO A 277 6.58 -12.32 -3.65
CA PRO A 277 5.54 -13.22 -4.15
C PRO A 277 5.78 -14.67 -3.76
N HIS A 278 4.71 -15.39 -3.41
CA HIS A 278 4.83 -16.81 -3.05
C HIS A 278 5.42 -17.66 -4.20
N ALA A 279 5.18 -17.27 -5.45
CA ALA A 279 5.73 -17.91 -6.65
C ALA A 279 7.26 -17.80 -6.76
N LEU A 280 7.90 -16.80 -6.12
CA LEU A 280 9.35 -16.66 -6.13
C LEU A 280 10.00 -17.71 -5.23
N ARG A 281 10.95 -18.48 -5.74
CA ARG A 281 11.68 -19.51 -4.98
C ARG A 281 13.07 -19.01 -4.58
N VAL A 282 13.19 -18.40 -3.39
CA VAL A 282 14.45 -17.76 -2.93
C VAL A 282 15.59 -18.76 -2.84
N ARG A 283 15.36 -19.99 -2.35
CA ARG A 283 16.41 -21.03 -2.30
C ARG A 283 16.97 -21.42 -3.68
N GLU A 284 16.17 -21.32 -4.74
CA GLU A 284 16.66 -21.58 -6.11
C GLU A 284 17.54 -20.45 -6.60
N MET A 285 17.15 -19.20 -6.30
CA MET A 285 17.96 -18.02 -6.55
C MET A 285 19.32 -18.11 -5.82
N GLU A 286 19.34 -18.49 -4.55
CA GLU A 286 20.57 -18.69 -3.76
C GLU A 286 21.52 -19.72 -4.41
N ARG A 287 20.97 -20.86 -4.86
CA ARG A 287 21.73 -21.88 -5.59
C ARG A 287 22.30 -21.35 -6.91
N HIS A 288 21.49 -20.63 -7.68
CA HIS A 288 21.91 -20.05 -8.95
C HIS A 288 23.02 -19.00 -8.76
N LEU A 289 22.90 -18.16 -7.74
CA LEU A 289 23.89 -17.13 -7.40
C LEU A 289 25.11 -17.68 -6.65
N ARG A 290 25.10 -18.96 -6.26
CA ARG A 290 26.11 -19.59 -5.39
C ARG A 290 26.41 -18.75 -4.14
N THR A 291 25.35 -18.17 -3.59
CA THR A 291 25.43 -17.25 -2.45
C THR A 291 24.33 -17.63 -1.47
N TYR A 292 24.75 -17.94 -0.24
CA TYR A 292 23.86 -18.39 0.82
C TYR A 292 24.08 -17.47 2.02
N PRO A 293 23.22 -16.45 2.23
CA PRO A 293 23.34 -15.55 3.37
C PRO A 293 23.35 -16.35 4.68
N LYS A 294 24.27 -16.03 5.60
CA LYS A 294 24.36 -16.73 6.89
C LYS A 294 23.14 -16.49 7.77
N LYS A 295 22.57 -15.29 7.71
CA LYS A 295 21.34 -14.92 8.42
C LYS A 295 20.31 -14.35 7.45
N LYS A 296 19.05 -14.72 7.61
CA LYS A 296 17.94 -14.20 6.82
C LYS A 296 16.80 -13.88 7.76
N THR A 297 16.30 -12.66 7.73
CA THR A 297 15.32 -12.20 8.72
C THR A 297 14.22 -11.36 8.07
N PHE A 298 12.98 -11.68 8.41
CA PHE A 298 11.80 -10.87 8.16
C PHE A 298 11.53 -10.00 9.38
N TRP A 299 11.50 -8.69 9.18
CA TRP A 299 11.08 -7.69 10.16
C TRP A 299 9.71 -7.21 9.73
N LEU A 300 8.66 -7.62 10.46
CA LEU A 300 7.28 -7.35 10.11
C LEU A 300 6.73 -6.30 11.07
N ILE A 301 6.35 -5.14 10.54
CA ILE A 301 5.64 -4.11 11.30
C ILE A 301 4.19 -4.11 10.83
N ARG A 302 3.32 -4.70 11.64
CA ARG A 302 1.88 -4.63 11.44
C ARG A 302 1.34 -3.39 12.14
N ASN A 303 0.87 -2.43 11.36
CA ASN A 303 0.37 -1.17 11.87
C ASN A 303 -0.95 -1.28 12.63
N THR A 304 -1.65 -2.42 12.60
CA THR A 304 -2.93 -2.61 13.32
C THR A 304 -2.85 -3.73 14.34
N LYS A 305 -3.86 -3.83 15.22
CA LYS A 305 -4.07 -5.05 16.03
C LYS A 305 -4.28 -6.28 15.13
N ILE A 306 -3.89 -7.46 15.61
CA ILE A 306 -4.13 -8.74 14.93
C ILE A 306 -5.56 -9.21 15.19
N ASP A 307 -5.97 -9.16 16.45
CA ASP A 307 -7.23 -9.73 16.90
C ASP A 307 -8.45 -8.90 16.50
N PRO A 308 -9.64 -9.51 16.49
CA PRO A 308 -10.89 -8.79 16.32
C PRO A 308 -11.07 -7.72 17.40
N GLU A 309 -11.60 -6.58 16.99
CA GLU A 309 -11.95 -5.49 17.89
C GLU A 309 -13.46 -5.36 17.92
N TYR A 310 -14.04 -5.49 19.12
CA TYR A 310 -15.47 -5.29 19.30
C TYR A 310 -15.82 -3.82 19.08
N LYS A 311 -16.70 -3.57 18.11
CA LYS A 311 -17.26 -2.24 17.85
C LYS A 311 -18.70 -2.44 17.38
N PRO A 312 -19.71 -1.94 18.10
CA PRO A 312 -21.08 -1.95 17.61
C PRO A 312 -21.15 -1.13 16.31
N VAL A 313 -21.92 -1.63 15.34
CA VAL A 313 -22.07 -0.99 14.03
C VAL A 313 -23.44 -0.33 13.94
N ASP A 314 -23.47 0.91 13.48
CA ASP A 314 -24.72 1.57 13.12
C ASP A 314 -25.32 0.89 11.88
N LEU A 315 -26.65 0.72 11.86
CA LEU A 315 -27.33 -0.06 10.80
C LEU A 315 -27.56 0.75 9.52
N THR A 316 -26.69 1.70 9.21
CA THR A 316 -26.71 2.42 7.94
C THR A 316 -25.99 1.60 6.86
N ILE A 317 -26.37 1.78 5.59
CA ILE A 317 -25.74 1.04 4.47
C ILE A 317 -24.24 1.34 4.40
N SER A 318 -23.82 2.59 4.62
CA SER A 318 -22.41 2.98 4.60
C SER A 318 -21.60 2.36 5.74
N ASP A 319 -22.16 2.33 6.95
CA ASP A 319 -21.46 1.79 8.12
C ASP A 319 -21.32 0.27 8.03
N ILE A 320 -22.37 -0.42 7.57
CA ILE A 320 -22.32 -1.87 7.30
C ILE A 320 -21.27 -2.18 6.22
N ALA A 321 -21.27 -1.44 5.11
CA ALA A 321 -20.31 -1.64 4.03
C ALA A 321 -18.86 -1.40 4.50
N SER A 322 -18.61 -0.30 5.20
CA SER A 322 -17.30 0.04 5.76
C SER A 322 -16.81 -1.01 6.76
N ARG A 323 -17.67 -1.42 7.71
CA ARG A 323 -17.33 -2.47 8.69
C ARG A 323 -17.07 -3.82 8.02
N SER A 324 -17.81 -4.15 6.96
CA SER A 324 -17.61 -5.38 6.19
C SER A 324 -16.26 -5.39 5.46
N ILE A 325 -15.92 -4.30 4.77
CA ILE A 325 -14.63 -4.13 4.08
C ILE A 325 -13.47 -4.19 5.09
N SER A 326 -13.57 -3.45 6.20
CA SER A 326 -12.56 -3.47 7.27
C SER A 326 -12.37 -4.88 7.86
N THR A 327 -13.47 -5.63 8.03
CA THR A 327 -13.42 -7.01 8.52
C THR A 327 -12.71 -7.93 7.51
N LEU A 328 -13.08 -7.87 6.24
CA LEU A 328 -12.40 -8.64 5.18
C LEU A 328 -10.91 -8.32 5.12
N ILE A 329 -10.55 -7.04 5.19
CA ILE A 329 -9.17 -6.57 5.21
C ILE A 329 -8.41 -7.12 6.43
N LYS A 330 -8.99 -7.09 7.64
CA LYS A 330 -8.34 -7.60 8.86
C LYS A 330 -8.02 -9.09 8.73
N TYR A 331 -8.98 -9.89 8.28
CA TYR A 331 -8.80 -11.34 8.10
C TYR A 331 -7.85 -11.67 6.93
N GLN A 332 -7.88 -10.90 5.84
CA GLN A 332 -6.88 -10.99 4.78
C GLN A 332 -5.47 -10.77 5.35
N GLY A 333 -5.30 -9.79 6.24
CA GLY A 333 -4.02 -9.54 6.90
C GLY A 333 -3.54 -10.70 7.77
N ARG A 334 -4.43 -11.42 8.46
CA ARG A 334 -4.08 -12.67 9.18
C ARG A 334 -3.60 -13.74 8.20
N GLY A 335 -4.32 -13.92 7.08
CA GLY A 335 -3.91 -14.84 6.01
C GLY A 335 -2.55 -14.49 5.39
N ASN A 336 -2.26 -13.19 5.21
CA ASN A 336 -0.95 -12.75 4.73
C ASN A 336 0.19 -13.09 5.70
N LEU A 337 -0.02 -12.93 7.01
CA LEU A 337 0.97 -13.32 8.02
C LEU A 337 1.22 -14.84 8.02
N LEU A 338 0.18 -15.67 7.91
CA LEU A 338 0.34 -17.13 7.75
C LEU A 338 1.17 -17.47 6.51
N ASN A 339 0.89 -16.83 5.39
CA ASN A 339 1.66 -17.02 4.16
C ASN A 339 3.12 -16.62 4.34
N ILE A 340 3.41 -15.52 5.04
CA ILE A 340 4.78 -15.10 5.35
C ILE A 340 5.47 -16.10 6.28
N SER A 341 4.78 -16.66 7.28
CA SER A 341 5.32 -17.74 8.14
C SER A 341 5.72 -18.96 7.29
N ASN A 342 4.85 -19.38 6.37
CA ASN A 342 5.12 -20.48 5.46
C ASN A 342 6.33 -20.20 4.55
N LEU A 343 6.46 -18.96 4.04
CA LEU A 343 7.62 -18.54 3.26
C LEU A 343 8.91 -18.55 4.09
N ALA A 344 8.84 -18.07 5.34
CA ALA A 344 9.96 -18.06 6.25
C ALA A 344 10.48 -19.47 6.53
N LYS A 345 9.58 -20.41 6.85
CA LYS A 345 9.91 -21.84 7.00
C LYS A 345 10.49 -22.44 5.73
N ARG A 346 9.83 -22.19 4.59
CA ARG A 346 10.22 -22.73 3.28
C ARG A 346 11.61 -22.27 2.87
N ASP A 347 11.93 -21.00 3.04
CA ASP A 347 13.16 -20.39 2.54
C ASP A 347 14.24 -20.20 3.61
N GLY A 348 13.93 -20.43 4.89
CA GLY A 348 14.86 -20.34 6.01
C GLY A 348 15.10 -18.91 6.49
N PHE A 349 14.03 -18.14 6.68
CA PHE A 349 14.09 -16.82 7.32
C PHE A 349 13.61 -16.93 8.77
N ASP A 350 14.28 -16.22 9.67
CA ASP A 350 13.76 -15.88 10.99
C ASP A 350 12.65 -14.83 10.85
N ILE A 351 11.71 -14.79 11.79
CA ILE A 351 10.64 -13.80 11.83
C ILE A 351 10.76 -12.99 13.11
N ASN A 352 10.62 -11.68 12.97
CA ASN A 352 10.38 -10.75 14.06
C ASN A 352 9.15 -9.94 13.68
N LEU A 353 8.05 -10.10 14.41
CA LEU A 353 6.81 -9.36 14.22
C LEU A 353 6.60 -8.39 15.38
N THR A 354 6.10 -7.21 15.05
CA THR A 354 5.54 -6.27 16.01
C THR A 354 4.19 -5.76 15.51
N HIS A 355 3.28 -5.47 16.42
CA HIS A 355 1.95 -4.97 16.12
C HIS A 355 1.42 -4.06 17.21
N VAL A 356 0.36 -3.30 16.91
CA VAL A 356 -0.34 -2.49 17.92
C VAL A 356 -0.74 -3.39 19.10
N PRO A 357 -0.36 -3.04 20.34
CA PRO A 357 -0.72 -3.83 21.52
C PRO A 357 -2.23 -4.00 21.65
N GLN A 358 -2.66 -5.17 22.12
CA GLN A 358 -4.09 -5.48 22.22
C GLN A 358 -4.79 -4.59 23.27
N ASP A 359 -4.08 -4.17 24.31
CA ASP A 359 -4.49 -3.29 25.41
C ASP A 359 -4.39 -1.78 25.08
N PHE A 360 -4.02 -1.42 23.84
CA PHE A 360 -4.09 -0.03 23.40
C PHE A 360 -5.55 0.39 23.17
N ASP A 361 -6.13 1.15 24.09
CA ASP A 361 -7.57 1.44 24.12
C ASP A 361 -7.94 2.91 23.86
N VAL A 362 -7.00 3.71 23.33
CA VAL A 362 -7.32 5.08 22.88
C VAL A 362 -8.18 4.99 21.62
N ALA A 363 -9.38 5.58 21.65
CA ALA A 363 -10.28 5.61 20.51
C ALA A 363 -10.15 6.95 19.76
N PRO A 364 -10.11 6.95 18.41
CA PRO A 364 -10.13 8.18 17.64
C PRO A 364 -11.53 8.83 17.70
N ASN A 365 -11.57 10.16 17.81
CA ASN A 365 -12.82 10.92 17.73
C ASN A 365 -13.25 11.14 16.27
N GLU A 366 -12.29 11.13 15.35
CA GLU A 366 -12.52 11.22 13.91
C GLU A 366 -11.41 10.52 13.12
N LEU A 367 -11.62 10.33 11.81
CA LEU A 367 -10.57 9.78 10.93
C LEU A 367 -9.36 10.72 10.89
N PHE A 368 -8.17 10.16 11.09
CA PHE A 368 -6.90 10.87 11.22
C PHE A 368 -6.92 11.88 12.38
N ASP A 369 -7.36 11.42 13.54
CA ASP A 369 -7.35 12.17 14.79
C ASP A 369 -5.89 12.33 15.29
N PRO A 370 -5.37 13.57 15.38
CA PRO A 370 -4.00 13.81 15.83
C PRO A 370 -3.71 13.27 17.24
N ASP A 371 -4.66 13.32 18.17
CA ASP A 371 -4.45 12.85 19.55
C ASP A 371 -4.31 11.33 19.58
N TYR A 372 -5.16 10.63 18.82
CA TYR A 372 -5.06 9.18 18.61
C TYR A 372 -3.72 8.80 17.97
N MET A 373 -3.35 9.46 16.86
CA MET A 373 -2.11 9.15 16.15
C MET A 373 -0.87 9.46 17.01
N ASN A 374 -0.87 10.54 17.80
CA ASN A 374 0.22 10.82 18.74
C ASN A 374 0.32 9.76 19.85
N ALA A 375 -0.81 9.33 20.42
CA ALA A 375 -0.83 8.26 21.42
C ALA A 375 -0.31 6.93 20.84
N LEU A 376 -0.73 6.61 19.62
CA LEU A 376 -0.33 5.38 18.95
C LEU A 376 1.15 5.40 18.52
N TYR A 377 1.65 6.56 18.08
CA TYR A 377 3.08 6.79 17.86
C TYR A 377 3.88 6.54 19.15
N GLN A 378 3.42 7.07 20.28
CA GLN A 378 4.10 6.86 21.56
C GLN A 378 4.09 5.37 21.94
N ALA A 379 2.95 4.68 21.77
CA ALA A 379 2.87 3.24 22.02
C ALA A 379 3.87 2.44 21.17
N GLY A 380 4.01 2.76 19.88
CA GLY A 380 5.01 2.14 19.01
C GLY A 380 6.45 2.38 19.49
N TYR A 381 6.76 3.62 19.89
CA TYR A 381 8.07 3.99 20.42
C TYR A 381 8.40 3.23 21.71
N ASP A 382 7.44 3.13 22.62
CA ASP A 382 7.60 2.44 23.90
C ASP A 382 7.81 0.93 23.70
N VAL A 383 7.04 0.30 22.81
CA VAL A 383 7.22 -1.11 22.44
C VAL A 383 8.62 -1.35 21.89
N ALA A 384 9.08 -0.52 20.94
CA ALA A 384 10.39 -0.67 20.30
C ALA A 384 11.57 -0.47 21.26
N THR A 385 11.39 0.35 22.30
CA THR A 385 12.42 0.60 23.32
C THR A 385 12.36 -0.41 24.47
N SER A 386 11.28 -1.18 24.60
CA SER A 386 11.13 -2.27 25.57
C SER A 386 11.87 -3.55 25.17
N ASP A 387 11.95 -4.52 26.09
CA ASP A 387 12.49 -5.86 25.83
C ASP A 387 11.51 -6.78 25.08
N LYS A 388 10.30 -6.31 24.77
CA LYS A 388 9.25 -7.07 24.07
C LYS A 388 9.00 -6.54 22.64
N ALA A 389 9.98 -5.89 22.05
CA ALA A 389 9.85 -5.25 20.72
C ALA A 389 9.50 -6.23 19.60
N TRP A 390 9.86 -7.51 19.73
CA TRP A 390 9.69 -8.51 18.67
C TRP A 390 9.10 -9.81 19.20
N GLN A 391 8.12 -10.31 18.47
CA GLN A 391 7.54 -11.64 18.62
C GLN A 391 8.07 -12.54 17.51
N ASN A 392 8.61 -13.70 17.87
CA ASN A 392 9.38 -14.54 16.94
C ASN A 392 8.60 -15.79 16.46
N SER A 393 7.36 -15.96 16.91
CA SER A 393 6.47 -17.06 16.52
C SER A 393 5.13 -16.49 16.06
N LEU A 394 4.80 -16.72 14.78
CA LEU A 394 3.51 -16.32 14.19
C LEU A 394 2.40 -17.34 14.47
N GLU A 395 2.76 -18.60 14.73
CA GLU A 395 1.78 -19.67 14.99
C GLU A 395 1.10 -19.48 16.35
N GLU A 396 1.87 -19.17 17.38
CA GLU A 396 1.32 -18.86 18.72
C GLU A 396 0.35 -17.67 18.68
N LEU A 397 0.58 -16.69 17.79
CA LEU A 397 -0.25 -15.49 17.64
C LEU A 397 -1.53 -15.69 16.84
N LEU A 398 -1.67 -16.81 16.14
CA LEU A 398 -2.79 -17.05 15.22
C LEU A 398 -3.61 -18.28 15.58
N GLU A 399 -3.12 -19.11 16.51
CA GLU A 399 -3.83 -20.26 17.11
C GLU A 399 -4.69 -19.88 18.33
N GLU A 400 -4.44 -18.72 18.96
CA GLU A 400 -5.36 -18.06 19.90
C GLU A 400 -6.46 -17.26 19.17
#